data_AF-A0A536ESY4-F1
#
_entry.id   AF-A0A536ESY4-F1
#
_cell.length_a   1.000
_cell.length_b   1.000
_cell.length_c   1.000
_cell.angle_alpha   90.00
_cell.angle_beta   90.00
_cell.angle_gamma   90.00
#
_symmetry.space_group_name_H-M   'P 1'
#
loop_
_entity.id
_entity.type
_entity.pdbx_description
1 polymer ?
#
loop_
_entity_poly.entity_id
_entity_poly.type
_entity_poly.pdbx_seq_one_letter_code
_entity_poly.pdbx_strand_id
1 'polypeptide(L)'
;MISSPTKNLKTRVGQDSLVPWLFSLPAILMLLAFLVAPFVLAIVFSFTNLRLLSPIPLRFVGLQNYVRVFQDPIFYRALGNNLLFVVIVVPVQTALALALAVLVNQKLRGVRVFRTIYFAPVVTVMAVAATVWRLLYDPDAGFINGLLGAVSGGAVHPNWLRSTSTAFLAIIIMSIWQGVGFQMVILLAGLQDIPQDHYEAAIVDGASGWQQFRFVTIPQLRNQLLFVVTITTILAFRLFDQVYVMTSGGPLDSTQTLMLMLVDVGFGRQRIAQGSAIAVIFFLIVLSISVAQRRLIREETT
;
A
#
# COMPACT_ATOMS: atom_id res chain seq x y z
N MET A 1 27.60 -21.93 54.73
CA MET A 1 28.40 -20.92 54.00
C MET A 1 28.77 -21.52 52.65
N ILE A 2 28.00 -21.23 51.60
CA ILE A 2 28.33 -21.59 50.21
C ILE A 2 28.28 -20.27 49.45
N SER A 3 29.45 -19.70 49.17
CA SER A 3 29.59 -18.48 48.39
C SER A 3 29.43 -18.82 46.90
N SER A 4 28.26 -18.54 46.34
CA SER A 4 28.05 -18.56 44.89
C SER A 4 28.83 -17.42 44.23
N PRO A 5 29.73 -17.67 43.27
CA PRO A 5 30.33 -16.60 42.51
C PRO A 5 29.29 -16.07 41.52
N THR A 6 28.86 -14.83 41.74
CA THR A 6 28.07 -14.04 40.80
C THR A 6 28.88 -13.85 39.52
N LYS A 7 28.62 -14.69 38.51
CA LYS A 7 29.20 -14.54 37.17
C LYS A 7 28.68 -13.24 36.57
N ASN A 8 29.53 -12.23 36.58
CA ASN A 8 29.36 -10.95 35.90
C ASN A 8 28.99 -11.16 34.43
N LEU A 9 27.71 -11.04 34.09
CA LEU A 9 27.16 -11.10 32.73
C LEU A 9 27.35 -9.79 31.94
N LYS A 10 28.30 -8.93 32.33
CA LYS A 10 28.40 -7.55 31.82
C LYS A 10 29.60 -7.23 30.91
N THR A 11 30.43 -8.18 30.50
CA THR A 11 31.67 -7.84 29.76
C THR A 11 32.02 -8.81 28.62
N ARG A 12 31.21 -8.85 27.54
CA ARG A 12 31.64 -9.35 26.21
C ARG A 12 30.99 -8.62 25.02
N VAL A 13 30.69 -7.32 25.15
CA VAL A 13 30.16 -6.51 24.01
C VAL A 13 31.25 -5.64 23.37
N GLY A 14 32.47 -5.64 23.89
CA GLY A 14 33.56 -4.84 23.33
C GLY A 14 34.83 -5.66 23.25
N GLN A 15 35.08 -6.26 22.08
CA GLN A 15 36.38 -6.40 21.40
C GLN A 15 36.21 -7.35 20.21
N ASP A 16 36.32 -6.77 19.01
CA ASP A 16 36.53 -7.41 17.69
C ASP A 16 35.39 -8.20 17.03
N SER A 17 34.27 -7.54 16.72
CA SER A 17 33.25 -8.14 15.85
C SER A 17 33.26 -7.55 14.42
N LEU A 18 34.38 -7.66 13.71
CA LEU A 18 34.36 -7.56 12.24
C LEU A 18 33.53 -8.69 11.61
N VAL A 19 33.36 -9.79 12.34
CA VAL A 19 32.64 -10.99 11.90
C VAL A 19 31.16 -10.69 11.53
N PRO A 20 30.32 -10.07 12.38
CA PRO A 20 28.97 -9.65 11.98
C PRO A 20 28.91 -8.76 10.73
N TRP A 21 29.87 -7.84 10.56
CA TRP A 21 29.93 -6.97 9.37
C TRP A 21 30.33 -7.77 8.12
N LEU A 22 31.26 -8.71 8.23
CA LEU A 22 31.66 -9.60 7.14
C LEU A 22 30.52 -10.53 6.70
N PHE A 23 29.73 -11.07 7.65
CA PHE A 23 28.54 -11.85 7.35
C PHE A 23 27.41 -11.02 6.72
N SER A 24 27.32 -9.73 7.07
CA SER A 24 26.34 -8.79 6.49
C SER A 24 26.78 -8.22 5.15
N LEU A 25 28.07 -8.32 4.81
CA LEU A 25 28.67 -7.67 3.64
C LEU A 25 27.98 -8.06 2.32
N PRO A 26 27.67 -9.33 2.01
CA PRO A 26 26.98 -9.68 0.77
C PRO A 26 25.61 -9.02 0.66
N ALA A 27 24.86 -8.96 1.76
CA ALA A 27 23.54 -8.31 1.79
C ALA A 27 23.65 -6.78 1.60
N ILE A 28 24.63 -6.14 2.25
CA ILE A 28 24.90 -4.71 2.09
C ILE A 28 25.32 -4.39 0.65
N LEU A 29 26.20 -5.19 0.06
CA LEU A 29 26.63 -5.01 -1.33
C LEU A 29 25.46 -5.14 -2.31
N MET A 30 24.59 -6.14 -2.13
CA MET A 30 23.38 -6.28 -2.95
C MET A 30 22.43 -5.09 -2.78
N LEU A 31 22.22 -4.63 -1.54
CA LEU A 31 21.39 -3.45 -1.26
C LEU A 31 21.97 -2.18 -1.91
N LEU A 32 23.29 -1.97 -1.81
CA LEU A 32 23.94 -0.83 -2.42
C LEU A 32 23.87 -0.90 -3.95
N ALA A 33 24.15 -2.05 -4.55
CA ALA A 33 24.20 -2.21 -6.00
C ALA A 33 22.82 -2.15 -6.68
N PHE A 34 21.79 -2.75 -6.07
CA PHE A 34 20.49 -2.93 -6.73
C PHE A 34 19.37 -2.03 -6.20
N LEU A 35 19.52 -1.43 -5.01
CA LEU A 35 18.54 -0.49 -4.46
C LEU A 35 19.09 0.94 -4.41
N VAL A 36 20.21 1.15 -3.72
CA VAL A 36 20.73 2.50 -3.46
C VAL A 36 21.33 3.12 -4.72
N ALA A 37 22.16 2.40 -5.47
CA ALA A 37 22.81 2.94 -6.66
C ALA A 37 21.81 3.35 -7.75
N PRO A 38 20.80 2.55 -8.15
CA PRO A 38 19.80 2.98 -9.13
C PRO A 38 18.97 4.17 -8.64
N PHE A 39 18.67 4.24 -7.35
CA PHE A 39 17.96 5.37 -6.75
C PHE A 39 18.78 6.67 -6.81
N VAL A 40 20.07 6.61 -6.46
CA VAL A 40 20.98 7.75 -6.57
C VAL A 40 21.16 8.15 -8.03
N LEU A 41 21.28 7.20 -8.96
CA LEU A 41 21.34 7.48 -10.40
C LEU A 41 20.07 8.18 -10.90
N ALA A 42 18.88 7.78 -10.44
CA ALA A 42 17.64 8.47 -10.78
C ALA A 42 17.67 9.94 -10.28
N ILE A 43 18.18 10.18 -9.07
CA ILE A 43 18.39 11.55 -8.57
C ILE A 43 19.37 12.30 -9.45
N VAL A 44 20.51 11.72 -9.85
CA VAL A 44 21.48 12.40 -10.71
C VAL A 44 20.87 12.69 -12.08
N PHE A 45 20.21 11.71 -12.69
CA PHE A 45 19.61 11.83 -14.01
C PHE A 45 18.48 12.86 -14.05
N SER A 46 17.75 13.07 -12.95
CA SER A 46 16.69 14.09 -12.89
C SER A 46 17.20 15.52 -13.14
N PHE A 47 18.50 15.79 -12.92
CA PHE A 47 19.13 17.08 -13.20
C PHE A 47 19.82 17.16 -14.58
N THR A 48 19.66 16.15 -15.43
CA THR A 48 20.30 16.08 -16.76
C THR A 48 19.29 16.15 -17.90
N ASN A 49 19.78 16.19 -19.14
CA ASN A 49 18.96 16.07 -20.36
C ASN A 49 18.83 14.62 -20.87
N LEU A 50 19.11 13.60 -20.04
CA LEU A 50 19.18 12.20 -20.47
C LEU A 50 17.90 11.72 -21.17
N ARG A 51 18.08 11.15 -22.36
CA ARG A 51 17.04 10.49 -23.17
C ARG A 51 17.61 9.16 -23.68
N LEU A 52 16.77 8.13 -23.76
CA LEU A 52 17.23 6.77 -24.16
C LEU A 52 17.88 6.75 -25.54
N LEU A 53 17.30 7.45 -26.51
CA LEU A 53 17.73 7.45 -27.92
C LEU A 53 17.98 8.88 -28.39
N SER A 54 18.97 9.57 -27.80
CA SER A 54 19.34 10.92 -28.22
C SER A 54 20.80 10.99 -28.67
N PRO A 55 21.07 11.62 -29.83
CA PRO A 55 22.44 11.93 -30.25
C PRO A 55 23.05 13.11 -29.47
N ILE A 56 22.25 13.79 -28.63
CA ILE A 56 22.72 14.94 -27.84
C ILE A 56 23.54 14.41 -26.66
N PRO A 57 24.74 14.94 -26.40
CA PRO A 57 25.54 14.52 -25.27
C PRO A 57 24.84 14.84 -23.95
N LEU A 58 25.14 14.04 -22.93
CA LEU A 58 24.65 14.25 -21.57
C LEU A 58 25.14 15.60 -21.05
N ARG A 59 24.20 16.45 -20.65
CA ARG A 59 24.44 17.78 -20.08
C ARG A 59 23.59 17.96 -18.83
N PHE A 60 24.17 18.66 -17.86
CA PHE A 60 23.45 19.13 -16.69
C PHE A 60 22.51 20.27 -17.09
N VAL A 61 21.23 20.16 -16.72
CA VAL A 61 20.18 21.14 -17.02
C VAL A 61 19.52 21.71 -15.75
N GLY A 62 20.08 21.41 -14.58
CA GLY A 62 19.55 21.86 -13.30
C GLY A 62 18.11 21.41 -13.06
N LEU A 63 17.24 22.33 -12.66
CA LEU A 63 15.86 22.04 -12.25
C LEU A 63 14.84 21.99 -13.40
N GLN A 64 15.27 22.07 -14.66
CA GLN A 64 14.35 22.16 -15.80
C GLN A 64 13.35 21.01 -15.89
N ASN A 65 13.74 19.78 -15.53
CA ASN A 65 12.82 18.64 -15.55
C ASN A 65 11.72 18.78 -14.48
N TYR A 66 12.05 19.30 -13.31
CA TYR A 66 11.08 19.57 -12.25
C TYR A 66 10.07 20.64 -12.69
N VAL A 67 10.54 21.74 -13.29
CA VAL A 67 9.66 22.79 -13.84
C VAL A 67 8.69 22.21 -14.87
N ARG A 68 9.18 21.38 -15.79
CA ARG A 68 8.33 20.70 -16.79
C ARG A 68 7.28 19.80 -16.15
N VAL A 69 7.62 19.08 -15.08
CA VAL A 69 6.67 18.22 -14.35
C VAL A 69 5.61 19.07 -13.65
N PHE A 70 5.99 20.14 -12.96
CA PHE A 70 5.03 21.03 -12.28
C PHE A 70 4.18 21.87 -13.23
N GLN A 71 4.56 22.01 -14.50
CA GLN A 71 3.74 22.65 -15.53
C GLN A 71 2.81 21.67 -16.27
N ASP A 72 2.94 20.36 -16.04
CA ASP A 72 2.14 19.34 -16.71
C ASP A 72 0.80 19.15 -16.00
N PRO A 73 -0.37 19.41 -16.64
CA PRO A 73 -1.67 19.18 -16.03
C PRO A 73 -1.91 17.71 -15.65
N ILE A 74 -1.29 16.77 -16.34
CA ILE A 74 -1.42 15.32 -16.07
C ILE A 74 -0.78 14.98 -14.73
N PHE A 75 0.27 15.69 -14.32
CA PHE A 75 0.90 15.51 -13.01
C PHE A 75 -0.09 15.74 -11.86
N TYR A 76 -0.88 16.82 -11.94
CA TYR A 76 -1.86 17.15 -10.90
C TYR A 76 -3.05 16.18 -10.90
N ARG A 77 -3.49 15.70 -12.07
CA ARG A 77 -4.50 14.62 -12.15
C ARG A 77 -3.99 13.33 -11.51
N ALA A 78 -2.77 12.94 -11.84
CA ALA A 78 -2.11 11.75 -11.31
C ALA A 78 -1.91 11.82 -9.79
N LEU A 79 -1.50 12.98 -9.28
CA LEU A 79 -1.37 13.24 -7.85
C LEU A 79 -2.74 13.22 -7.15
N GLY A 80 -3.74 13.88 -7.74
CA GLY A 80 -5.11 13.89 -7.23
C GLY A 80 -5.72 12.49 -7.14
N ASN A 81 -5.51 11.67 -8.17
CA ASN A 81 -5.95 10.27 -8.18
C ASN A 81 -5.24 9.46 -7.08
N ASN A 82 -3.92 9.58 -6.93
CA ASN A 82 -3.21 8.90 -5.84
C ASN A 82 -3.73 9.32 -4.46
N LEU A 83 -3.96 10.61 -4.23
CA LEU A 83 -4.50 11.11 -2.96
C LEU A 83 -5.93 10.61 -2.71
N LEU A 84 -6.80 10.70 -3.73
CA LEU A 84 -8.18 10.22 -3.66
C LEU A 84 -8.22 8.72 -3.35
N PHE A 85 -7.35 7.95 -4.02
CA PHE A 85 -7.22 6.52 -3.78
C PHE A 85 -6.81 6.23 -2.35
N VAL A 86 -5.77 6.90 -1.83
CA VAL A 86 -5.30 6.71 -0.45
C VAL A 86 -6.38 7.07 0.56
N VAL A 87 -7.05 8.22 0.40
CA VAL A 87 -8.10 8.71 1.31
C VAL A 87 -9.31 7.78 1.34
N ILE A 88 -9.62 7.08 0.25
CA ILE A 88 -10.75 6.13 0.21
C ILE A 88 -10.30 4.73 0.65
N VAL A 89 -9.26 4.19 0.02
CA VAL A 89 -8.85 2.79 0.18
C VAL A 89 -8.34 2.53 1.59
N VAL A 90 -7.49 3.40 2.15
CA VAL A 90 -6.92 3.16 3.48
C VAL A 90 -7.99 2.98 4.57
N PRO A 91 -8.94 3.91 4.78
CA PRO A 91 -9.96 3.75 5.82
C PRO A 91 -10.94 2.62 5.51
N VAL A 92 -11.41 2.49 4.25
CA VAL A 92 -12.39 1.46 3.88
C VAL A 92 -11.79 0.06 4.04
N GLN A 93 -10.57 -0.14 3.53
CA GLN A 93 -9.88 -1.43 3.62
C GLN A 93 -9.58 -1.78 5.08
N THR A 94 -9.11 -0.81 5.88
CA THR A 94 -8.84 -1.03 7.32
C THR A 94 -10.12 -1.37 8.09
N ALA A 95 -11.23 -0.68 7.81
CA ALA A 95 -12.51 -0.94 8.46
C ALA A 95 -13.06 -2.33 8.09
N LEU A 96 -13.00 -2.70 6.81
CA LEU A 96 -13.42 -4.03 6.34
C LEU A 96 -12.52 -5.14 6.91
N ALA A 97 -11.21 -4.90 6.95
CA ALA A 97 -10.25 -5.82 7.54
C ALA A 97 -10.52 -6.03 9.04
N LEU A 98 -10.82 -4.97 9.79
CA LEU A 98 -11.19 -5.08 11.20
C LEU A 98 -12.51 -5.83 11.40
N ALA A 99 -13.53 -5.52 10.60
CA ALA A 99 -14.82 -6.20 10.67
C ALA A 99 -14.69 -7.71 10.40
N LEU A 100 -13.93 -8.08 9.37
CA LEU A 100 -13.63 -9.48 9.07
C LEU A 100 -12.77 -10.13 10.15
N ALA A 101 -11.80 -9.42 10.73
CA ALA A 101 -10.97 -9.94 11.81
C ALA A 101 -11.82 -10.26 13.04
N VAL A 102 -12.73 -9.37 13.44
CA VAL A 102 -13.67 -9.61 14.55
C VAL A 102 -14.60 -10.79 14.25
N LEU A 103 -15.14 -10.88 13.03
CA LEU A 103 -15.99 -11.99 12.62
C LEU A 103 -15.27 -13.34 12.71
N VAL A 104 -14.02 -13.40 12.24
CA VAL A 104 -13.21 -14.62 12.20
C VAL A 104 -12.60 -14.97 13.56
N ASN A 105 -12.48 -13.99 14.47
CA ASN A 105 -12.02 -14.23 15.84
C ASN A 105 -13.05 -15.00 16.67
N GLN A 106 -14.32 -15.00 16.27
CA GLN A 106 -15.34 -15.81 16.90
C GLN A 106 -15.10 -17.30 16.59
N LYS A 107 -15.42 -18.19 17.54
CA LYS A 107 -15.35 -19.66 17.38
C LYS A 107 -16.45 -20.19 16.44
N LEU A 108 -16.56 -19.65 15.23
CA LEU A 108 -17.57 -20.04 14.25
C LEU A 108 -17.22 -21.39 13.61
N ARG A 109 -18.23 -22.21 13.34
CA ARG A 109 -18.08 -23.42 12.52
C ARG A 109 -17.81 -22.99 11.08
N GLY A 110 -16.76 -23.53 10.45
CA GLY A 110 -16.39 -23.21 9.07
C GLY A 110 -15.30 -22.14 8.88
N VAL A 111 -14.69 -21.64 9.97
CA VAL A 111 -13.62 -20.63 9.91
C VAL A 111 -12.53 -20.96 8.88
N ARG A 112 -12.09 -22.22 8.76
CA ARG A 112 -11.08 -22.64 7.76
C ARG A 112 -11.47 -22.32 6.31
N VAL A 113 -12.74 -22.51 5.94
CA VAL A 113 -13.22 -22.21 4.58
C VAL A 113 -13.25 -20.71 4.36
N PHE A 114 -13.80 -19.95 5.32
CA PHE A 114 -13.77 -18.48 5.28
C PHE A 114 -12.34 -17.94 5.15
N ARG A 115 -11.38 -18.51 5.91
CA ARG A 115 -9.94 -18.16 5.81
C ARG A 115 -9.37 -18.35 4.41
N THR A 116 -9.78 -19.42 3.75
CA THR A 116 -9.32 -19.71 2.39
C THR A 116 -9.88 -18.69 1.39
N ILE A 117 -11.17 -18.37 1.49
CA ILE A 117 -11.85 -17.46 0.55
C ILE A 117 -11.29 -16.04 0.62
N TYR A 118 -11.15 -15.45 1.81
CA TYR A 118 -10.67 -14.05 1.90
C TYR A 118 -9.16 -13.92 1.68
N PHE A 119 -8.39 -15.01 1.80
CA PHE A 119 -6.94 -14.99 1.61
C PHE A 119 -6.53 -15.31 0.17
N ALA A 120 -7.40 -15.97 -0.60
CA ALA A 120 -7.19 -16.23 -2.03
C ALA A 120 -6.79 -14.98 -2.86
N PRO A 121 -7.39 -13.79 -2.65
CA PRO A 121 -7.01 -12.58 -3.37
C PRO A 121 -5.57 -12.12 -3.07
N VAL A 122 -5.12 -12.31 -1.83
CA VAL A 122 -3.81 -11.83 -1.36
C VAL A 122 -2.67 -12.59 -2.02
N VAL A 123 -2.84 -13.90 -2.22
CA VAL A 123 -1.83 -14.78 -2.83
C VAL A 123 -1.87 -14.78 -4.36
N THR A 124 -2.89 -14.16 -4.95
CA THR A 124 -3.03 -14.07 -6.41
C THR A 124 -2.10 -12.98 -6.95
N VAL A 125 -1.36 -13.30 -8.02
CA VAL A 125 -0.53 -12.32 -8.73
C VAL A 125 -1.39 -11.16 -9.21
N MET A 126 -1.01 -9.92 -8.89
CA MET A 126 -1.81 -8.72 -9.15
C MET A 126 -2.27 -8.58 -10.61
N ALA A 127 -1.38 -8.86 -11.57
CA ALA A 127 -1.72 -8.80 -13.00
C ALA A 127 -2.82 -9.81 -13.41
N VAL A 128 -2.79 -11.02 -12.83
CA VAL A 128 -3.81 -12.06 -13.07
C VAL A 128 -5.14 -11.62 -12.47
N ALA A 129 -5.11 -11.17 -11.21
CA ALA A 129 -6.30 -10.63 -10.55
C ALA A 129 -6.92 -9.48 -11.36
N ALA A 130 -6.12 -8.52 -11.80
CA ALA A 130 -6.57 -7.37 -12.60
C ALA A 130 -7.19 -7.80 -13.94
N THR A 131 -6.64 -8.84 -14.58
CA THR A 131 -7.19 -9.39 -15.82
C THR A 131 -8.54 -10.06 -15.59
N VAL A 132 -8.69 -10.85 -14.52
CA VAL A 132 -9.98 -11.45 -14.15
C VAL A 132 -11.02 -10.36 -13.86
N TRP A 133 -10.66 -9.34 -13.08
CA TRP A 133 -11.56 -8.21 -12.79
C TRP A 133 -11.94 -7.43 -14.06
N ARG A 134 -11.01 -7.27 -15.00
CA ARG A 134 -11.32 -6.67 -16.31
C ARG A 134 -12.38 -7.45 -17.08
N LEU A 135 -12.38 -8.78 -17.01
CA LEU A 135 -13.43 -9.63 -17.59
C LEU A 135 -14.75 -9.52 -16.81
N LEU A 136 -14.70 -9.46 -15.48
CA LEU A 136 -15.90 -9.29 -14.65
C LEU A 136 -16.60 -7.94 -14.89
N TYR A 137 -15.81 -6.90 -15.20
CA TYR A 137 -16.26 -5.55 -15.53
C TYR A 137 -16.63 -5.35 -17.00
N ASP A 138 -16.57 -6.41 -17.83
CA ASP A 138 -16.95 -6.29 -19.23
C ASP A 138 -18.41 -5.79 -19.35
N PRO A 139 -18.68 -4.75 -20.17
CA PRO A 139 -20.00 -4.14 -20.22
C PRO A 139 -21.08 -5.08 -20.74
N ASP A 140 -20.72 -5.99 -21.67
CA ASP A 140 -21.66 -6.80 -22.44
C ASP A 140 -21.81 -8.21 -21.84
N ALA A 141 -20.70 -8.84 -21.45
CA ALA A 141 -20.65 -10.21 -20.95
C ALA A 141 -20.16 -10.33 -19.49
N GLY A 142 -19.94 -9.21 -18.81
CA GLY A 142 -19.39 -9.19 -17.45
C GLY A 142 -20.39 -9.64 -16.39
N PHE A 143 -19.93 -10.51 -15.49
CA PHE A 143 -20.72 -11.02 -14.38
C PHE A 143 -21.29 -9.90 -13.49
N ILE A 144 -20.53 -8.82 -13.27
CA ILE A 144 -20.95 -7.71 -12.41
C ILE A 144 -22.16 -6.98 -13.00
N ASN A 145 -22.15 -6.72 -14.32
CA ASN A 145 -23.30 -6.11 -14.98
C ASN A 145 -24.50 -7.06 -15.08
N GLY A 146 -24.27 -8.37 -15.21
CA GLY A 146 -25.35 -9.36 -15.11
C GLY A 146 -26.07 -9.33 -13.75
N LEU A 147 -25.31 -9.28 -12.65
CA LEU A 147 -25.87 -9.15 -11.30
C LEU A 147 -26.59 -7.82 -11.09
N LEU A 148 -25.97 -6.71 -11.50
CA LEU A 148 -26.59 -5.38 -11.38
C LEU A 148 -27.87 -5.28 -12.21
N GLY A 149 -27.88 -5.82 -13.43
CA GLY A 149 -29.08 -5.89 -14.27
C GLY A 149 -30.20 -6.69 -13.60
N ALA A 150 -29.87 -7.84 -13.02
CA ALA A 150 -30.85 -8.68 -12.31
C ALA A 150 -31.46 -7.98 -11.08
N VAL A 151 -30.65 -7.28 -10.28
CA VAL A 151 -31.12 -6.59 -9.07
C VAL A 151 -31.84 -5.28 -9.39
N SER A 152 -31.39 -4.57 -10.42
CA SER A 152 -31.93 -3.27 -10.82
C SER A 152 -33.09 -3.35 -11.82
N GLY A 153 -33.44 -4.54 -12.30
CA GLY A 153 -34.40 -4.73 -13.38
C GLY A 153 -33.93 -4.13 -14.72
N GLY A 154 -32.61 -4.07 -14.95
CA GLY A 154 -32.01 -3.52 -16.16
C GLY A 154 -31.78 -2.00 -16.15
N ALA A 155 -32.03 -1.32 -15.03
CA ALA A 155 -31.85 0.14 -14.95
C ALA A 155 -30.37 0.57 -14.85
N VAL A 156 -29.50 -0.31 -14.34
CA VAL A 156 -28.09 0.03 -14.04
C VAL A 156 -27.13 -0.84 -14.85
N HIS A 157 -26.52 -0.25 -15.87
CA HIS A 157 -25.51 -0.89 -16.74
C HIS A 157 -24.29 0.02 -16.97
N PRO A 158 -23.45 0.22 -15.94
CA PRO A 158 -22.28 1.09 -16.04
C PRO A 158 -21.23 0.50 -16.99
N ASN A 159 -20.60 1.40 -17.75
CA ASN A 159 -19.41 1.06 -18.53
C ASN A 159 -18.15 1.24 -17.67
N TRP A 160 -17.95 0.30 -16.75
CA TRP A 160 -16.99 0.38 -15.65
C TRP A 160 -15.64 0.96 -16.06
N LEU A 161 -14.98 0.37 -17.05
CA LEU A 161 -13.60 0.73 -17.39
C LEU A 161 -13.47 1.76 -18.52
N ARG A 162 -14.54 2.02 -19.29
CA ARG A 162 -14.50 2.95 -20.43
C ARG A 162 -15.13 4.32 -20.14
N SER A 163 -15.65 4.54 -18.94
CA SER A 163 -16.16 5.85 -18.49
C SER A 163 -15.22 6.52 -17.49
N THR A 164 -15.00 7.83 -17.63
CA THR A 164 -14.15 8.63 -16.73
C THR A 164 -14.67 8.66 -15.29
N SER A 165 -15.99 8.48 -15.09
CA SER A 165 -16.63 8.52 -13.77
C SER A 165 -16.53 7.19 -13.01
N THR A 166 -16.51 6.05 -13.71
CA THR A 166 -16.56 4.72 -13.09
C THR A 166 -15.23 3.99 -13.10
N ALA A 167 -14.31 4.33 -14.00
CA ALA A 167 -13.05 3.57 -14.18
C ALA A 167 -12.18 3.59 -12.92
N PHE A 168 -12.09 4.74 -12.25
CA PHE A 168 -11.30 4.83 -11.02
C PHE A 168 -11.97 4.11 -9.86
N LEU A 169 -13.31 4.17 -9.78
CA LEU A 169 -14.07 3.43 -8.79
C LEU A 169 -13.90 1.90 -8.94
N ALA A 170 -13.88 1.40 -10.18
CA ALA A 170 -13.62 0.00 -10.47
C ALA A 170 -12.24 -0.46 -9.95
N ILE A 171 -11.22 0.38 -10.12
CA ILE A 171 -9.87 0.13 -9.60
C ILE A 171 -9.86 0.14 -8.05
N ILE A 172 -10.56 1.08 -7.43
CA ILE A 172 -10.70 1.16 -5.96
C ILE A 172 -11.35 -0.12 -5.40
N ILE A 173 -12.48 -0.56 -5.97
CA ILE A 173 -13.21 -1.74 -5.52
C ILE A 173 -12.33 -2.99 -5.59
N MET A 174 -11.68 -3.20 -6.74
CA MET A 174 -10.76 -4.32 -6.93
C MET A 174 -9.60 -4.28 -5.92
N SER A 175 -9.02 -3.11 -5.69
CA SER A 175 -7.91 -2.98 -4.75
C SER A 175 -8.31 -3.26 -3.30
N ILE A 176 -9.49 -2.81 -2.88
CA ILE A 176 -10.03 -3.11 -1.55
C ILE A 176 -10.17 -4.62 -1.40
N TRP A 177 -10.79 -5.29 -2.38
CA TRP A 177 -10.94 -6.75 -2.38
C TRP A 177 -9.60 -7.48 -2.28
N GLN A 178 -8.58 -7.04 -3.02
CA GLN A 178 -7.28 -7.71 -3.05
C GLN A 178 -6.55 -7.60 -1.70
N GLY A 179 -6.58 -6.43 -1.08
CA GLY A 179 -5.73 -6.16 0.07
C GLY A 179 -6.39 -6.36 1.44
N VAL A 180 -7.73 -6.44 1.54
CA VAL A 180 -8.44 -6.60 2.82
C VAL A 180 -7.95 -7.83 3.59
N GLY A 181 -7.71 -8.95 2.91
CA GLY A 181 -7.33 -10.22 3.56
C GLY A 181 -6.00 -10.14 4.32
N PHE A 182 -5.00 -9.43 3.78
CA PHE A 182 -3.69 -9.29 4.42
C PHE A 182 -3.77 -8.47 5.70
N GLN A 183 -4.45 -7.32 5.64
CA GLN A 183 -4.65 -6.45 6.81
C GLN A 183 -5.48 -7.15 7.89
N MET A 184 -6.48 -7.91 7.49
CA MET A 184 -7.33 -8.65 8.40
C MET A 184 -6.51 -9.65 9.22
N VAL A 185 -5.54 -10.35 8.61
CA VAL A 185 -4.66 -11.30 9.33
C VAL A 185 -3.82 -10.59 10.39
N ILE A 186 -3.30 -9.40 10.08
CA ILE A 186 -2.53 -8.60 11.04
C ILE A 186 -3.41 -8.18 12.23
N LEU A 187 -4.62 -7.67 11.96
CA LEU A 187 -5.55 -7.27 13.01
C LEU A 187 -6.07 -8.46 13.82
N LEU A 188 -6.28 -9.61 13.18
CA LEU A 188 -6.69 -10.85 13.84
C LEU A 188 -5.62 -11.35 14.81
N ALA A 189 -4.34 -11.28 14.45
CA ALA A 189 -3.25 -11.61 15.37
C ALA A 189 -3.29 -10.69 16.60
N GLY A 190 -3.44 -9.37 16.38
CA GLY A 190 -3.61 -8.42 17.48
C GLY A 190 -4.84 -8.69 18.35
N LEU A 191 -5.96 -9.13 17.76
CA LEU A 191 -7.16 -9.49 18.51
C LEU A 191 -6.96 -10.72 19.39
N GLN A 192 -6.17 -11.68 18.91
CA GLN A 192 -5.87 -12.92 19.64
C GLN A 192 -4.87 -12.71 20.78
N ASP A 193 -4.07 -11.65 20.72
CA ASP A 193 -3.13 -11.26 21.77
C ASP A 193 -3.82 -10.55 22.96
N ILE A 194 -5.09 -10.13 22.83
CA ILE A 194 -5.83 -9.46 23.91
C ILE A 194 -6.21 -10.48 24.99
N PRO A 195 -5.77 -10.31 26.25
CA PRO A 195 -6.16 -11.19 27.35
C PRO A 195 -7.68 -11.27 27.54
N GLN A 196 -8.19 -12.49 27.73
CA GLN A 196 -9.62 -12.73 27.92
C GLN A 196 -10.17 -12.03 29.18
N ASP A 197 -9.34 -11.89 30.22
CA ASP A 197 -9.66 -11.23 31.48
C ASP A 197 -10.16 -9.79 31.30
N HIS A 198 -9.69 -9.06 30.27
CA HIS A 198 -10.18 -7.70 29.98
C HIS A 198 -11.63 -7.70 29.50
N TYR A 199 -12.03 -8.70 28.72
CA TYR A 199 -13.41 -8.86 28.29
C TYR A 199 -14.31 -9.33 29.43
N GLU A 200 -13.82 -10.23 30.28
CA GLU A 200 -14.56 -10.72 31.45
C GLU A 200 -14.80 -9.61 32.48
N ALA A 201 -13.78 -8.79 32.77
CA ALA A 201 -13.93 -7.60 33.62
C ALA A 201 -14.99 -6.64 33.08
N ALA A 202 -14.97 -6.36 31.77
CA ALA A 202 -15.96 -5.50 31.15
C ALA A 202 -17.39 -6.07 31.23
N ILE A 203 -17.56 -7.39 31.17
CA ILE A 203 -18.87 -8.05 31.35
C ILE A 203 -19.36 -7.88 32.79
N VAL A 204 -18.47 -8.02 33.78
CA VAL A 204 -18.80 -7.79 35.20
C VAL A 204 -19.25 -6.34 35.44
N ASP A 205 -18.64 -5.38 34.74
CA ASP A 205 -19.02 -3.96 34.77
C ASP A 205 -20.30 -3.64 33.95
N GLY A 206 -20.96 -4.66 33.37
CA GLY A 206 -22.20 -4.49 32.61
C GLY A 206 -22.00 -3.92 31.19
N ALA A 207 -20.79 -3.98 30.63
CA ALA A 207 -20.51 -3.46 29.29
C ALA A 207 -21.13 -4.33 28.19
N SER A 208 -21.93 -3.70 27.33
CA SER A 208 -22.46 -4.28 26.09
C SER A 208 -21.36 -4.61 25.06
N GLY A 209 -21.65 -5.46 24.08
CA GLY A 209 -20.67 -5.84 23.05
C GLY A 209 -20.08 -4.66 22.27
N TRP A 210 -20.87 -3.61 22.01
CA TRP A 210 -20.35 -2.39 21.37
C TRP A 210 -19.42 -1.60 22.30
N GLN A 211 -19.73 -1.54 23.60
CA GLN A 211 -18.84 -0.92 24.59
C GLN A 211 -17.53 -1.70 24.71
N GLN A 212 -17.57 -3.04 24.76
CA GLN A 212 -16.37 -3.86 24.74
C GLN A 212 -15.54 -3.64 23.46
N PHE A 213 -16.18 -3.54 22.31
CA PHE A 213 -15.47 -3.21 21.07
C PHE A 213 -14.80 -1.83 21.14
N ARG A 214 -15.54 -0.78 21.51
CA ARG A 214 -15.05 0.61 21.50
C ARG A 214 -14.04 0.92 22.60
N PHE A 215 -14.19 0.33 23.79
CA PHE A 215 -13.40 0.66 24.99
C PHE A 215 -12.37 -0.39 25.39
N VAL A 216 -12.53 -1.65 24.96
CA VAL A 216 -11.54 -2.71 25.25
C VAL A 216 -10.75 -3.07 23.99
N THR A 217 -11.44 -3.33 22.88
CA THR A 217 -10.82 -3.87 21.66
C THR A 217 -10.04 -2.81 20.88
N ILE A 218 -10.68 -1.71 20.49
CA ILE A 218 -10.05 -0.65 19.68
C ILE A 218 -8.81 -0.06 20.38
N PRO A 219 -8.82 0.27 21.68
CA PRO A 219 -7.65 0.84 22.34
C PRO A 219 -6.47 -0.13 22.39
N GLN A 220 -6.72 -1.42 22.63
CA GLN A 220 -5.66 -2.43 22.68
C GLN A 220 -5.10 -2.78 21.29
N LEU A 221 -5.92 -2.68 20.24
CA LEU A 221 -5.48 -2.84 18.84
C LEU A 221 -4.78 -1.61 18.26
N ARG A 222 -4.64 -0.52 19.02
CA ARG A 222 -4.15 0.76 18.49
C ARG A 222 -2.83 0.61 17.73
N ASN A 223 -1.86 -0.13 18.28
CA ASN A 223 -0.55 -0.31 17.63
C ASN A 223 -0.67 -1.06 16.30
N GLN A 224 -1.50 -2.10 16.23
CA GLN A 224 -1.76 -2.89 15.03
C GLN A 224 -2.54 -2.08 13.99
N LEU A 225 -3.54 -1.29 14.40
CA LEU A 225 -4.28 -0.37 13.52
C LEU A 225 -3.36 0.67 12.90
N LEU A 226 -2.50 1.29 13.70
CA LEU A 226 -1.52 2.28 13.23
C LEU A 226 -0.53 1.67 12.25
N PHE A 227 -0.05 0.46 12.53
CA PHE A 227 0.80 -0.28 11.60
C PHE A 227 0.09 -0.59 10.27
N VAL A 228 -1.14 -1.09 10.33
CA VAL A 228 -1.96 -1.38 9.15
C VAL A 228 -2.20 -0.12 8.33
N VAL A 229 -2.62 0.99 8.95
CA VAL A 229 -2.85 2.26 8.26
C VAL A 229 -1.57 2.77 7.58
N THR A 230 -0.43 2.70 8.27
CA THR A 230 0.86 3.15 7.73
C THR A 230 1.29 2.32 6.52
N ILE A 231 1.33 1.00 6.65
CA ILE A 231 1.72 0.09 5.56
C ILE A 231 0.77 0.24 4.37
N THR A 232 -0.53 0.32 4.64
CA THR A 232 -1.55 0.46 3.58
C THR A 232 -1.42 1.78 2.85
N THR A 233 -1.11 2.87 3.56
CA THR A 233 -0.87 4.17 2.93
C THR A 233 0.30 4.08 1.96
N ILE A 234 1.43 3.51 2.39
CA ILE A 234 2.61 3.35 1.55
C ILE A 234 2.30 2.51 0.30
N LEU A 235 1.58 1.39 0.47
CA LEU A 235 1.17 0.52 -0.64
C LEU A 235 0.18 1.20 -1.59
N ALA A 236 -0.77 1.97 -1.06
CA ALA A 236 -1.79 2.67 -1.83
C ALA A 236 -1.19 3.76 -2.74
N PHE A 237 -0.11 4.41 -2.34
CA PHE A 237 0.63 5.33 -3.22
C PHE A 237 1.32 4.63 -4.40
N ARG A 238 1.65 3.34 -4.26
CA ARG A 238 2.29 2.51 -5.30
C ARG A 238 1.26 1.89 -6.26
N LEU A 239 0.13 2.56 -6.48
CA LEU A 239 -0.93 2.15 -7.40
C LEU A 239 -0.43 2.18 -8.86
N PHE A 240 -0.07 1.02 -9.38
CA PHE A 240 0.45 0.87 -10.75
C PHE A 240 -0.19 -0.31 -11.48
N ASP A 241 -0.02 -1.53 -10.97
CA ASP A 241 -0.41 -2.76 -11.68
C ASP A 241 -1.89 -2.78 -12.04
N GLN A 242 -2.78 -2.42 -11.10
CA GLN A 242 -4.23 -2.39 -11.36
C GLN A 242 -4.57 -1.43 -12.50
N VAL A 243 -4.01 -0.21 -12.44
CA VAL A 243 -4.27 0.84 -13.43
C VAL A 243 -3.72 0.42 -14.79
N TYR A 244 -2.47 -0.05 -14.84
CA TYR A 244 -1.81 -0.43 -16.08
C TYR A 244 -2.58 -1.53 -16.83
N VAL A 245 -3.00 -2.58 -16.12
CA VAL A 245 -3.67 -3.74 -16.70
C VAL A 245 -5.14 -3.48 -17.04
N MET A 246 -5.87 -2.73 -16.20
CA MET A 246 -7.31 -2.56 -16.36
C MET A 246 -7.68 -1.42 -17.31
N THR A 247 -6.94 -0.31 -17.28
CA THR A 247 -7.32 0.94 -17.98
C THR A 247 -6.17 1.62 -18.73
N SER A 248 -4.92 1.24 -18.43
CA SER A 248 -3.71 1.90 -18.92
C SER A 248 -3.73 3.42 -18.68
N GLY A 249 -4.32 3.86 -17.56
CA GLY A 249 -4.41 5.28 -17.15
C GLY A 249 -5.64 6.02 -17.68
N GLY A 250 -6.42 5.41 -18.59
CA GLY A 250 -7.59 6.01 -19.19
C GLY A 250 -8.92 5.77 -18.47
N PRO A 251 -10.02 6.20 -19.08
CA PRO A 251 -10.09 7.10 -20.25
C PRO A 251 -9.68 8.55 -19.90
N LEU A 252 -9.10 9.30 -20.85
CA LEU A 252 -8.72 10.73 -20.69
C LEU A 252 -7.87 11.02 -19.42
N ASP A 253 -6.91 10.15 -19.13
CA ASP A 253 -6.05 10.20 -17.93
C ASP A 253 -6.83 10.13 -16.60
N SER A 254 -8.10 9.72 -16.60
CA SER A 254 -8.96 9.72 -15.41
C SER A 254 -8.52 8.71 -14.36
N THR A 255 -7.71 7.71 -14.73
CA THR A 255 -7.14 6.74 -13.79
C THR A 255 -5.62 6.83 -13.69
N GLN A 256 -5.03 7.86 -14.31
CA GLN A 256 -3.58 8.07 -14.32
C GLN A 256 -3.04 8.19 -12.89
N THR A 257 -1.88 7.57 -12.63
CA THR A 257 -1.16 7.68 -11.36
C THR A 257 0.27 8.14 -11.58
N LEU A 258 0.93 8.64 -10.53
CA LEU A 258 2.30 9.14 -10.65
C LEU A 258 3.28 8.04 -11.09
N MET A 259 3.07 6.80 -10.63
CA MET A 259 3.90 5.67 -11.02
C MET A 259 3.69 5.29 -12.49
N LEU A 260 2.45 5.33 -12.98
CA LEU A 260 2.17 5.11 -14.40
C LEU A 260 2.74 6.22 -15.28
N MET A 261 2.57 7.48 -14.87
CA MET A 261 3.14 8.65 -15.56
C MET A 261 4.67 8.59 -15.64
N LEU A 262 5.33 8.20 -14.55
CA LEU A 262 6.79 8.00 -14.51
C LEU A 262 7.24 7.00 -15.57
N VAL A 263 6.59 5.84 -15.64
CA VAL A 263 6.93 4.77 -16.58
C VAL A 263 6.67 5.21 -18.03
N ASP A 264 5.51 5.82 -18.30
CA ASP A 264 5.18 6.33 -19.64
C ASP A 264 6.17 7.41 -20.08
N VAL A 265 6.45 8.42 -19.25
CA VAL A 265 7.38 9.50 -19.61
C VAL A 265 8.81 9.01 -19.74
N GLY A 266 9.28 8.19 -18.80
CA GLY A 266 10.65 7.69 -18.74
C GLY A 266 10.97 6.74 -19.88
N PHE A 267 10.17 5.69 -20.02
CA PHE A 267 10.41 4.60 -20.96
C PHE A 267 9.59 4.74 -22.25
N GLY A 268 8.28 4.98 -22.15
CA GLY A 268 7.39 5.10 -23.31
C GLY A 268 7.76 6.27 -24.23
N ARG A 269 7.91 7.45 -23.66
CA ARG A 269 8.32 8.70 -24.34
C ARG A 269 9.83 8.90 -24.36
N GLN A 270 10.58 7.95 -23.80
CA GLN A 270 12.05 7.93 -23.78
C GLN A 270 12.72 9.13 -23.09
N ARG A 271 12.00 9.84 -22.22
CA ARG A 271 12.49 11.00 -21.46
C ARG A 271 12.93 10.57 -20.06
N ILE A 272 13.99 9.77 -19.97
CA ILE A 272 14.50 9.20 -18.71
C ILE A 272 14.76 10.26 -17.65
N ALA A 273 15.37 11.40 -18.00
CA ALA A 273 15.61 12.48 -17.05
C ALA A 273 14.30 13.02 -16.44
N GLN A 274 13.27 13.21 -17.25
CA GLN A 274 11.96 13.68 -16.80
C GLN A 274 11.24 12.62 -15.95
N GLY A 275 11.25 11.35 -16.38
CA GLY A 275 10.73 10.24 -15.58
C GLY A 275 11.44 10.11 -14.23
N SER A 276 12.75 10.28 -14.21
CA SER A 276 13.54 10.27 -12.96
C SER A 276 13.16 11.44 -12.05
N ALA A 277 12.88 12.63 -12.59
CA ALA A 277 12.37 13.75 -11.79
C ALA A 277 11.01 13.43 -11.15
N ILE A 278 10.09 12.78 -11.89
CA ILE A 278 8.81 12.31 -11.34
C ILE A 278 9.05 11.30 -10.22
N ALA A 279 10.00 10.36 -10.39
CA ALA A 279 10.37 9.37 -9.38
C ALA A 279 10.85 10.03 -8.08
N VAL A 280 11.71 11.04 -8.17
CA VAL A 280 12.22 11.78 -7.02
C VAL A 280 11.10 12.54 -6.32
N ILE A 281 10.22 13.23 -7.06
CA ILE A 281 9.07 13.93 -6.49
C ILE A 281 8.15 12.94 -5.76
N PHE A 282 7.82 11.81 -6.40
CA PHE A 282 7.00 10.76 -5.81
C PHE A 282 7.61 10.20 -4.51
N PHE A 283 8.91 9.92 -4.52
CA PHE A 283 9.63 9.50 -3.31
C PHE A 283 9.51 10.54 -2.18
N LEU A 284 9.73 11.82 -2.48
CA LEU A 284 9.63 12.89 -1.48
C LEU A 284 8.21 13.02 -0.91
N ILE A 285 7.18 12.83 -1.73
CA ILE A 285 5.77 12.82 -1.27
C ILE A 285 5.53 11.66 -0.31
N VAL A 286 5.90 10.43 -0.70
CA VAL A 286 5.70 9.23 0.13
C VAL A 286 6.51 9.32 1.42
N LEU A 287 7.75 9.81 1.36
CA LEU A 287 8.59 10.03 2.52
C LEU A 287 7.97 11.05 3.47
N SER A 288 7.50 12.18 2.95
CA SER A 288 6.88 13.24 3.76
C SER A 288 5.64 12.73 4.49
N ILE A 289 4.78 11.97 3.79
CA ILE A 289 3.57 11.36 4.38
C ILE A 289 3.96 10.31 5.43
N SER A 290 4.93 9.45 5.14
CA SER A 290 5.39 8.42 6.07
C SER A 290 5.98 9.03 7.35
N VAL A 291 6.75 10.10 7.22
CA VAL A 291 7.30 10.85 8.36
C VAL A 291 6.20 11.56 9.14
N ALA A 292 5.24 12.20 8.46
CA ALA A 292 4.11 12.87 9.09
C ALA A 292 3.25 11.88 9.88
N GLN A 293 2.89 10.73 9.29
CA GLN A 293 2.18 9.65 9.96
C GLN A 293 2.93 9.19 11.21
N ARG A 294 4.24 8.91 11.10
CA ARG A 294 5.04 8.47 12.24
C ARG A 294 5.12 9.50 13.37
N ARG A 295 5.16 10.81 13.06
CA ARG A 295 5.20 11.87 14.07
C ARG A 295 3.88 12.02 14.80
N LEU A 296 2.77 12.13 14.06
CA LEU A 296 1.42 12.23 14.62
C LEU A 296 1.09 11.04 15.54
N ILE A 297 1.57 9.85 15.16
CA ILE A 297 1.35 8.62 15.93
C ILE A 297 2.18 8.58 17.21
N ARG A 298 3.43 9.09 17.19
CA ARG A 298 4.33 9.07 18.34
C ARG A 298 3.93 10.03 19.46
N GLU A 299 3.38 11.19 19.10
CA GLU A 299 2.99 12.23 20.07
C GLU A 299 1.84 11.78 21.00
N GLU A 300 1.02 10.82 20.57
CA GLU A 300 -0.05 10.25 21.41
C GLU A 300 0.41 9.04 22.27
N THR A 301 1.69 8.66 22.21
CA THR A 301 2.26 7.55 23.03
C THR A 301 3.17 8.02 24.15
N THR A 302 3.37 9.34 24.28
CA THR A 302 4.12 10.01 25.35
C THR A 302 3.18 10.88 26.15
#